data_AF-A0A3Q4H279-F1
#
_entry.id   AF-A0A3Q4H279-F1
#
_cell.length_a   1.000
_cell.length_b   1.000
_cell.length_c   1.000
_cell.angle_alpha   90.00
_cell.angle_beta   90.00
_cell.angle_gamma   90.00
#
_symmetry.space_group_name_H-M   'P 1'
#
loop_
_entity.id
_entity.type
_entity.pdbx_description
1 polymer ?
#
loop_
_entity_poly.entity_id
_entity_poly.type
_entity_poly.pdbx_seq_one_letter_code
_entity_poly.pdbx_strand_id
1 'polypeptide(L)'
;MLLVFEEALEVQTSVLENIPDQLKLPVYVTVFWFKSLQQHHCLHALLLWFVCEPDGPEEFERKMKVLNDEGVSNWKSCVAHAFSQWQCCMRQSLHLNQLLCSPLPEPQFARLYCGPLLHRLADGDTIEEVQKTLRGEKKKLYDRLKTVCNPSSGEGSSVLRVEVPSTGERSSGMSSPSEEGWEQVANNKNRKNGKKKRATREKADK
;
A
#
# COMPACT_ATOMS: atom_id res chain seq x y z
N MET A 1 -5.00 4.36 -27.84
CA MET A 1 -5.56 4.25 -26.46
C MET A 1 -4.46 3.92 -25.46
N LEU A 2 -3.59 2.94 -25.74
CA LEU A 2 -2.43 2.65 -24.87
C LEU A 2 -1.49 3.85 -24.67
N LEU A 3 -1.15 4.60 -25.73
CA LEU A 3 -0.32 5.80 -25.64
C LEU A 3 -0.89 6.88 -24.68
N VAL A 4 -2.20 7.08 -24.66
CA VAL A 4 -2.87 8.04 -23.75
C VAL A 4 -2.78 7.56 -22.30
N PHE A 5 -2.87 6.25 -22.09
CA PHE A 5 -2.70 5.65 -20.77
C PHE A 5 -1.26 5.76 -20.26
N GLU A 6 -0.29 5.51 -21.13
CA GLU A 6 1.14 5.69 -20.86
C GLU A 6 1.49 7.14 -20.51
N GLU A 7 0.94 8.09 -21.27
CA GLU A 7 1.13 9.52 -21.02
C GLU A 7 0.55 9.92 -19.65
N ALA A 8 -0.66 9.44 -19.31
CA ALA A 8 -1.30 9.73 -18.03
C ALA A 8 -0.56 9.15 -16.82
N LEU A 9 0.14 8.03 -16.97
CA LEU A 9 0.98 7.44 -15.91
C LEU A 9 2.46 7.81 -16.03
N GLU A 10 2.84 8.51 -17.09
CA GLU A 10 4.21 8.86 -17.44
C GLU A 10 5.16 7.64 -17.51
N VAL A 11 4.70 6.48 -17.99
CA VAL A 11 5.49 5.24 -18.07
C VAL A 11 5.53 4.74 -19.51
N GLN A 12 6.71 4.34 -20.01
CA GLN A 12 6.88 3.82 -21.37
C GLN A 12 6.64 2.31 -21.48
N THR A 13 6.00 1.87 -22.57
CA THR A 13 5.72 0.45 -22.92
C THR A 13 6.93 -0.46 -23.04
N SER A 14 8.07 0.07 -23.47
CA SER A 14 9.33 -0.68 -23.67
C SER A 14 9.78 -1.44 -22.42
N VAL A 15 9.32 -0.98 -21.26
CA VAL A 15 9.65 -1.53 -19.96
C VAL A 15 8.95 -2.89 -19.68
N LEU A 16 7.89 -3.24 -20.45
CA LEU A 16 6.98 -4.35 -20.14
C LEU A 16 6.96 -5.52 -21.14
N GLU A 17 7.81 -5.54 -22.16
CA GLU A 17 7.70 -6.49 -23.29
C GLU A 17 7.69 -7.99 -22.91
N ASN A 18 8.21 -8.38 -21.74
CA ASN A 18 8.05 -9.74 -21.22
C ASN A 18 7.60 -9.79 -19.75
N ILE A 19 6.69 -8.88 -19.39
CA ILE A 19 5.91 -8.97 -18.15
C ILE A 19 4.57 -9.65 -18.46
N PRO A 20 4.11 -10.60 -17.64
CA PRO A 20 2.81 -11.26 -17.84
C PRO A 20 1.67 -10.24 -17.97
N ASP A 21 0.72 -10.53 -18.86
CA ASP A 21 -0.40 -9.64 -19.19
C ASP A 21 -1.19 -9.18 -17.96
N GLN A 22 -1.44 -10.09 -17.03
CA GLN A 22 -2.16 -9.81 -15.78
C GLN A 22 -1.40 -8.86 -14.82
N LEU A 23 -0.09 -8.71 -15.01
CA LEU A 23 0.76 -7.85 -14.19
C LEU A 23 1.08 -6.52 -14.87
N LYS A 24 0.80 -6.34 -16.16
CA LYS A 24 1.14 -5.10 -16.88
C LYS A 24 0.52 -3.88 -16.21
N LEU A 25 -0.79 -3.88 -15.98
CA LEU A 25 -1.49 -2.76 -15.33
C LEU A 25 -0.97 -2.52 -13.89
N PRO A 26 -0.89 -3.53 -13.00
CA PRO A 26 -0.28 -3.36 -11.68
C PRO A 26 1.15 -2.79 -11.70
N VAL A 27 1.99 -3.21 -12.65
CA VAL A 27 3.37 -2.74 -12.76
C VAL A 27 3.41 -1.29 -13.22
N TYR A 28 2.60 -0.91 -14.21
CA TYR A 28 2.43 0.49 -14.62
C TYR A 28 2.12 1.41 -13.43
N VAL A 29 1.12 1.01 -12.66
CA VAL A 29 0.69 1.76 -11.46
C VAL A 29 1.80 1.81 -10.42
N THR A 30 2.52 0.72 -10.23
CA THR A 30 3.63 0.63 -9.26
C THR A 30 4.79 1.54 -9.63
N VAL A 31 5.16 1.61 -10.91
CA VAL A 31 6.18 2.53 -11.43
C VAL A 31 5.74 3.98 -11.16
N PHE A 32 4.51 4.33 -11.54
CA PHE A 32 3.96 5.67 -11.31
C PHE A 32 3.96 6.04 -9.82
N TRP A 33 3.40 5.17 -8.98
CA TRP A 33 3.32 5.36 -7.53
C TRP A 33 4.70 5.49 -6.87
N PHE A 34 5.68 4.68 -7.28
CA PHE A 34 7.00 4.68 -6.68
C PHE A 34 7.78 5.99 -6.93
N LYS A 35 7.58 6.62 -8.10
CA LYS A 35 8.17 7.94 -8.40
C LYS A 35 7.86 8.98 -7.31
N SER A 36 6.69 8.89 -6.66
CA SER A 36 6.21 9.87 -5.69
C SER A 36 6.58 9.56 -4.23
N LEU A 37 6.91 8.31 -3.88
CA LEU A 37 7.02 7.88 -2.46
C LEU A 37 8.41 7.45 -2.02
N GLN A 38 9.29 6.98 -2.93
CA GLN A 38 10.65 6.48 -2.63
C GLN A 38 10.78 5.49 -1.43
N GLN A 39 9.69 4.84 -1.03
CA GLN A 39 9.71 3.83 0.05
C GLN A 39 10.10 2.46 -0.51
N HIS A 40 11.42 2.20 -0.58
CA HIS A 40 11.98 0.99 -1.20
C HIS A 40 11.44 -0.32 -0.61
N HIS A 41 11.23 -0.41 0.70
CA HIS A 41 10.71 -1.63 1.34
C HIS A 41 9.26 -1.92 0.93
N CYS A 42 8.42 -0.88 0.80
CA CYS A 42 7.04 -1.03 0.33
C CYS A 42 7.01 -1.46 -1.15
N LEU A 43 7.91 -0.92 -1.98
CA LEU A 43 8.06 -1.36 -3.37
C LEU A 43 8.45 -2.84 -3.42
N HIS A 44 9.52 -3.24 -2.73
CA HIS A 44 10.01 -4.62 -2.74
C HIS A 44 8.95 -5.61 -2.25
N ALA A 45 8.19 -5.26 -1.21
CA ALA A 45 7.09 -6.08 -0.75
C ALA A 45 6.01 -6.27 -1.83
N LEU A 46 5.63 -5.21 -2.53
CA LEU A 46 4.65 -5.28 -3.61
C LEU A 46 5.13 -6.12 -4.80
N LEU A 47 6.41 -5.98 -5.18
CA LEU A 47 6.99 -6.77 -6.26
C LEU A 47 7.11 -8.25 -5.89
N LEU A 48 7.52 -8.54 -4.65
CA LEU A 48 7.52 -9.91 -4.13
C LEU A 48 6.10 -10.48 -4.08
N TRP A 49 5.10 -9.68 -3.72
CA TRP A 49 3.69 -10.10 -3.73
C TRP A 49 3.21 -10.48 -5.13
N PHE A 50 3.61 -9.75 -6.18
CA PHE A 50 3.27 -10.10 -7.57
C PHE A 50 3.95 -11.38 -8.06
N VAL A 51 5.17 -11.65 -7.60
CA VAL A 51 6.00 -12.78 -8.04
C VAL A 51 5.70 -14.05 -7.27
N CYS A 52 5.50 -13.92 -5.97
CA CYS A 52 5.02 -14.97 -5.10
C CYS A 52 3.54 -15.18 -5.36
N GLU A 53 3.19 -15.54 -6.61
CA GLU A 53 1.91 -16.17 -6.89
C GLU A 53 1.75 -17.28 -5.87
N PRO A 54 0.77 -17.17 -4.98
CA PRO A 54 0.38 -18.29 -4.16
C PRO A 54 -0.30 -19.29 -5.09
N ASP A 55 0.00 -20.59 -4.96
CA ASP A 55 -0.91 -21.63 -5.46
C ASP A 55 -2.29 -21.56 -4.77
N GLY A 56 -2.40 -20.69 -3.76
CA GLY A 56 -3.61 -20.11 -3.17
C GLY A 56 -3.21 -19.24 -1.96
N PRO A 57 -4.04 -18.26 -1.53
CA PRO A 57 -3.73 -17.42 -0.37
C PRO A 57 -3.26 -18.23 0.85
N GLU A 58 -3.74 -19.47 1.00
CA GLU A 58 -3.35 -20.42 2.05
C GLU A 58 -1.87 -20.84 2.06
N GLU A 59 -1.22 -21.02 0.90
CA GLU A 59 0.18 -21.47 0.85
C GLU A 59 1.14 -20.32 1.20
N PHE A 60 0.84 -19.12 0.72
CA PHE A 60 1.57 -17.92 1.10
C PHE A 60 1.31 -17.57 2.56
N GLU A 61 0.08 -17.71 3.05
CA GLU A 61 -0.24 -17.62 4.47
C GLU A 61 0.51 -18.64 5.30
N ARG A 62 0.65 -19.89 4.83
CA ARG A 62 1.44 -20.92 5.52
C ARG A 62 2.90 -20.52 5.58
N LYS A 63 3.50 -20.08 4.47
CA LYS A 63 4.88 -19.57 4.43
C LYS A 63 5.04 -18.42 5.41
N MET A 64 4.14 -17.43 5.39
CA MET A 64 4.18 -16.32 6.33
C MET A 64 3.98 -16.80 7.77
N LYS A 65 3.06 -17.74 8.07
CA LYS A 65 2.85 -18.29 9.41
C LYS A 65 4.11 -18.96 9.97
N VAL A 66 4.86 -19.68 9.14
CA VAL A 66 6.17 -20.25 9.51
C VAL A 66 7.17 -19.15 9.89
N LEU A 67 7.07 -17.96 9.28
CA LEU A 67 7.87 -16.79 9.65
C LEU A 67 7.36 -16.04 10.89
N ASN A 68 6.21 -16.42 11.48
CA ASN A 68 5.46 -15.64 12.48
C ASN A 68 5.42 -16.26 13.90
N ASP A 69 6.31 -17.19 14.27
CA ASP A 69 6.34 -17.69 15.65
C ASP A 69 6.90 -16.67 16.67
N GLU A 70 7.34 -15.49 16.22
CA GLU A 70 7.78 -14.39 17.09
C GLU A 70 6.84 -13.17 16.99
N GLY A 71 6.01 -12.99 18.02
CA GLY A 71 5.55 -11.70 18.57
C GLY A 71 4.94 -10.64 17.64
N VAL A 72 3.64 -10.37 17.83
CA VAL A 72 2.86 -9.15 17.45
C VAL A 72 3.56 -8.20 16.46
N SER A 73 3.13 -8.27 15.20
CA SER A 73 3.58 -7.37 14.13
C SER A 73 3.33 -5.90 14.51
N ASN A 74 4.41 -5.14 14.67
CA ASN A 74 4.34 -3.70 14.87
C ASN A 74 3.83 -3.03 13.58
N TRP A 75 2.52 -2.76 13.52
CA TRP A 75 1.87 -2.22 12.32
C TRP A 75 2.37 -0.80 12.04
N LYS A 76 3.36 -0.68 11.14
CA LYS A 76 3.95 0.61 10.75
C LYS A 76 2.93 1.45 9.98
N SER A 77 2.52 2.58 10.56
CA SER A 77 1.54 3.52 9.94
C SER A 77 1.99 4.02 8.56
N CYS A 78 3.29 4.28 8.38
CA CYS A 78 3.85 4.69 7.09
C CYS A 78 3.67 3.64 5.99
N VAL A 79 3.79 2.35 6.31
CA VAL A 79 3.56 1.23 5.37
C VAL A 79 2.07 1.17 4.98
N ALA A 80 1.16 1.34 5.96
CA ALA A 80 -0.29 1.36 5.70
C ALA A 80 -0.66 2.51 4.78
N HIS A 81 -0.08 3.67 5.05
CA HIS A 81 -0.30 4.86 4.27
C HIS A 81 0.22 4.68 2.83
N ALA A 82 1.45 4.18 2.67
CA ALA A 82 2.05 3.94 1.36
C ALA A 82 1.20 2.97 0.52
N PHE A 83 0.75 1.86 1.11
CA PHE A 83 -0.11 0.90 0.40
C PHE A 83 -1.51 1.45 0.12
N SER A 84 -2.07 2.28 1.01
CA SER A 84 -3.35 2.96 0.75
C SER A 84 -3.24 3.91 -0.46
N GLN A 85 -2.12 4.64 -0.57
CA GLN A 85 -1.84 5.46 -1.75
C GLN A 85 -1.73 4.60 -3.01
N TRP A 86 -1.00 3.49 -2.94
CA TRP A 86 -0.87 2.58 -4.08
C TRP A 86 -2.23 2.03 -4.54
N GLN A 87 -3.08 1.59 -3.60
CA GLN A 87 -4.44 1.11 -3.90
C GLN A 87 -5.31 2.20 -4.51
N CYS A 88 -5.13 3.46 -4.09
CA CYS A 88 -5.81 4.60 -4.68
C CYS A 88 -5.38 4.82 -6.14
N CYS A 89 -4.06 4.84 -6.40
CA CYS A 89 -3.51 4.90 -7.75
C CYS A 89 -4.04 3.76 -8.61
N MET A 90 -4.01 2.52 -8.10
CA MET A 90 -4.49 1.34 -8.80
C MET A 90 -5.96 1.45 -9.21
N ARG A 91 -6.82 1.96 -8.31
CA ARG A 91 -8.24 2.17 -8.59
C ARG A 91 -8.46 3.22 -9.67
N GLN A 92 -7.76 4.35 -9.59
CA GLN A 92 -7.87 5.43 -10.57
C GLN A 92 -7.38 4.98 -11.95
N SER A 93 -6.24 4.29 -12.00
CA SER A 93 -5.70 3.72 -13.23
C SER A 93 -6.61 2.65 -13.82
N LEU A 94 -7.31 1.86 -13.01
CA LEU A 94 -8.31 0.93 -13.52
C LEU A 94 -9.47 1.66 -14.21
N HIS A 95 -10.04 2.69 -13.57
CA HIS A 95 -11.11 3.47 -14.20
C HIS A 95 -10.63 4.13 -15.50
N LEU A 96 -9.41 4.67 -15.51
CA LEU A 96 -8.82 5.23 -16.72
C LEU A 96 -8.64 4.17 -17.81
N ASN A 97 -8.15 2.97 -17.45
CA ASN A 97 -8.02 1.84 -18.37
C ASN A 97 -9.38 1.51 -19.01
N GLN A 98 -10.45 1.44 -18.22
CA GLN A 98 -11.80 1.16 -18.71
C GLN A 98 -12.34 2.27 -19.62
N LEU A 99 -12.13 3.54 -19.27
CA LEU A 99 -12.54 4.69 -20.09
C LEU A 99 -11.84 4.71 -21.46
N LEU A 100 -10.61 4.21 -21.52
CA LEU A 100 -9.82 4.09 -22.75
C LEU A 100 -10.07 2.76 -23.49
N CYS A 101 -11.21 2.10 -23.23
CA CYS A 101 -11.59 0.82 -23.82
C CYS A 101 -10.60 -0.32 -23.53
N SER A 102 -10.08 -0.38 -22.30
CA SER A 102 -9.21 -1.45 -21.77
C SER A 102 -7.93 -1.71 -22.61
N PRO A 103 -7.05 -0.70 -22.78
CA PRO A 103 -5.80 -0.88 -23.51
C PRO A 103 -4.84 -1.86 -22.84
N LEU A 104 -4.99 -2.12 -21.54
CA LEU A 104 -4.28 -3.16 -20.81
C LEU A 104 -5.24 -4.23 -20.24
N PRO A 105 -4.79 -5.49 -20.15
CA PRO A 105 -5.54 -6.56 -19.49
C PRO A 105 -5.85 -6.22 -18.02
N GLU A 106 -7.07 -6.52 -17.57
CA GLU A 106 -7.43 -6.35 -16.16
C GLU A 106 -6.75 -7.42 -15.28
N PRO A 107 -6.22 -7.05 -14.11
CA PRO A 107 -5.57 -7.97 -13.19
C PRO A 107 -6.58 -8.80 -12.40
N GLN A 108 -6.10 -9.89 -11.79
CA GLN A 108 -6.89 -10.66 -10.83
C GLN A 108 -6.95 -9.94 -9.47
N PHE A 109 -7.99 -9.11 -9.25
CA PHE A 109 -8.11 -8.26 -8.05
C PHE A 109 -8.01 -9.00 -6.71
N ALA A 110 -8.59 -10.20 -6.62
CA ALA A 110 -8.56 -11.01 -5.41
C ALA A 110 -7.14 -11.40 -4.97
N ARG A 111 -6.19 -11.41 -5.91
CA ARG A 111 -4.77 -11.77 -5.67
C ARG A 111 -3.86 -10.55 -5.63
N LEU A 112 -4.38 -9.37 -5.97
CA LEU A 112 -3.55 -8.19 -6.16
C LEU A 112 -3.12 -7.55 -4.84
N TYR A 113 -3.91 -7.74 -3.77
CA TYR A 113 -3.61 -7.14 -2.48
C TYR A 113 -4.22 -7.93 -1.31
N CYS A 114 -3.38 -8.25 -0.32
CA CYS A 114 -3.84 -8.67 1.00
C CYS A 114 -3.13 -7.83 2.07
N GLY A 115 -3.87 -6.93 2.72
CA GLY A 115 -3.31 -5.93 3.63
C GLY A 115 -2.43 -6.50 4.74
N PRO A 116 -2.92 -7.43 5.59
CA PRO A 116 -2.11 -8.00 6.67
C PRO A 116 -0.85 -8.71 6.17
N LEU A 117 -0.92 -9.42 5.04
CA LEU A 117 0.22 -10.17 4.50
C LEU A 117 1.26 -9.25 3.88
N LEU A 118 0.82 -8.29 3.07
CA LEU A 118 1.70 -7.34 2.41
C LEU A 118 2.39 -6.40 3.42
N HIS A 119 1.68 -6.03 4.49
CA HIS A 119 2.26 -5.27 5.59
C HIS A 119 3.40 -5.98 6.30
N ARG A 120 3.26 -7.29 6.52
CA ARG A 120 4.31 -8.10 7.12
C ARG A 120 5.46 -8.30 6.13
N LEU A 121 5.15 -8.51 4.86
CA LEU A 121 6.14 -8.61 3.80
C LEU A 121 6.94 -7.30 3.62
N ALA A 122 6.41 -6.16 4.03
CA ALA A 122 7.12 -4.88 4.03
C ALA A 122 8.12 -4.72 5.18
N ASP A 123 8.26 -5.73 6.05
CA ASP A 123 9.33 -5.77 7.03
C ASP A 123 10.66 -6.20 6.40
N GLY A 124 11.75 -5.53 6.78
CA GLY A 124 13.05 -5.67 6.13
C GLY A 124 13.55 -7.10 6.10
N ASP A 125 13.47 -7.79 7.24
CA ASP A 125 13.95 -9.16 7.40
C ASP A 125 13.14 -10.16 6.56
N THR A 126 11.82 -9.94 6.47
CA THR A 126 10.91 -10.78 5.66
C THR A 126 11.19 -10.64 4.16
N ILE A 127 11.50 -9.44 3.68
CA ILE A 127 11.86 -9.19 2.27
C ILE A 127 13.08 -10.03 1.89
N GLU A 128 14.14 -9.98 2.68
CA GLU A 128 15.38 -10.71 2.39
C GLU A 128 15.18 -12.23 2.41
N GLU A 129 14.41 -12.73 3.37
CA GLU A 129 14.13 -14.15 3.48
C GLU A 129 13.32 -14.65 2.29
N VAL A 130 12.22 -13.97 1.94
CA VAL A 130 11.39 -14.34 0.79
C VAL A 130 12.20 -14.25 -0.50
N GLN A 131 13.06 -13.25 -0.66
CA GLN A 131 13.98 -13.17 -1.81
C GLN A 131 14.92 -14.38 -1.91
N LYS A 132 15.47 -14.87 -0.79
CA LYS A 132 16.33 -16.07 -0.77
C LYS A 132 15.58 -17.34 -1.15
N THR A 133 14.27 -17.39 -0.96
CA THR A 133 13.44 -18.53 -1.39
C THR A 133 13.12 -18.53 -2.88
N LEU A 134 13.25 -17.39 -3.58
CA LEU A 134 12.98 -17.30 -5.01
C LEU A 134 13.96 -18.17 -5.81
N ARG A 135 13.42 -18.94 -6.77
CA ARG A 135 14.16 -19.81 -7.69
C ARG A 135 13.56 -19.69 -9.09
N GLY A 136 14.34 -20.12 -10.10
CA GLY A 136 13.85 -20.26 -11.48
C GLY A 136 13.22 -18.99 -12.06
N GLU A 137 12.03 -19.13 -12.63
CA GLU A 137 11.28 -18.06 -13.29
C GLU A 137 10.81 -16.96 -12.33
N LYS A 138 10.40 -17.33 -11.10
CA LYS A 138 9.97 -16.35 -10.09
C LYS A 138 11.10 -15.36 -9.77
N LYS A 139 12.34 -15.86 -9.61
CA LYS A 139 13.51 -15.00 -9.40
C LYS A 139 13.77 -14.07 -10.59
N LYS A 140 13.74 -14.60 -11.81
CA LYS A 140 13.92 -13.81 -13.05
C LYS A 140 12.85 -12.71 -13.18
N LEU A 141 11.59 -13.02 -12.88
CA LEU A 141 10.49 -12.07 -12.90
C LEU A 141 10.70 -10.97 -11.86
N TYR A 142 11.08 -11.33 -10.64
CA TYR A 142 11.37 -10.36 -9.58
C TYR A 142 12.50 -9.39 -9.95
N ASP A 143 13.63 -9.92 -10.41
CA ASP A 143 14.79 -9.10 -10.81
C ASP A 143 14.40 -8.13 -11.94
N ARG A 144 13.59 -8.59 -12.89
CA ARG A 144 13.04 -7.73 -13.92
C ARG A 144 12.16 -6.63 -13.35
N LEU A 145 11.16 -6.98 -12.54
CA LEU A 145 10.23 -6.00 -11.96
C LEU A 145 10.98 -4.94 -11.13
N LYS A 146 12.05 -5.34 -10.44
CA LYS A 146 12.93 -4.43 -9.70
C LYS A 146 13.61 -3.43 -10.63
N THR A 147 14.19 -3.89 -11.74
CA THR A 147 14.81 -3.02 -12.76
C THR A 147 13.80 -2.06 -13.39
N VAL A 148 12.59 -2.54 -13.66
CA VAL A 148 11.49 -1.76 -14.23
C VAL A 148 11.04 -0.64 -13.29
N CYS A 149 10.85 -0.95 -12.01
CA CYS A 149 10.31 0.01 -11.03
C CYS A 149 11.37 0.94 -10.45
N ASN A 150 12.65 0.59 -10.54
CA ASN A 150 13.75 1.43 -10.09
C ASN A 150 14.92 1.42 -11.09
N PRO A 151 14.78 2.13 -12.23
CA PRO A 151 15.77 2.09 -13.31
C PRO A 151 17.10 2.81 -13.00
N SER A 152 17.24 3.52 -11.86
CA SER A 152 18.46 4.30 -11.56
C SER A 152 19.08 3.99 -10.18
N SER A 153 20.16 3.19 -10.23
CA SER A 153 21.39 3.50 -9.49
C SER A 153 22.51 3.64 -10.52
N GLY A 154 22.33 4.59 -11.43
CA GLY A 154 23.25 4.89 -12.54
C GLY A 154 22.83 6.21 -13.18
N GLU A 155 23.51 7.27 -12.75
CA GLU A 155 23.67 8.60 -13.35
C GLU A 155 22.51 9.27 -14.12
N GLY A 156 22.07 10.40 -13.56
CA GLY A 156 21.71 11.57 -14.35
C GLY A 156 20.26 11.66 -14.83
N SER A 157 19.32 11.96 -13.93
CA SER A 157 18.17 12.75 -14.36
C SER A 157 17.72 13.66 -13.23
N SER A 158 18.02 14.95 -13.43
CA SER A 158 17.51 16.08 -12.67
C SER A 158 15.99 16.08 -12.73
N VAL A 159 15.35 15.56 -11.68
CA VAL A 159 13.91 15.72 -11.49
C VAL A 159 13.66 17.19 -11.14
N LEU A 160 13.09 17.90 -12.11
CA LEU A 160 12.46 19.19 -11.91
C LEU A 160 11.38 19.03 -10.84
N ARG A 161 11.65 19.58 -9.67
CA ARG A 161 10.64 19.81 -8.63
C ARG A 161 9.70 20.88 -9.18
N VAL A 162 8.45 20.52 -9.45
CA VAL A 162 7.40 21.54 -9.63
C VAL A 162 7.12 22.10 -8.24
N GLU A 163 7.77 23.20 -7.91
CA GLU A 163 7.34 24.06 -6.81
C GLU A 163 6.05 24.77 -7.23
N VAL A 164 5.01 24.59 -6.42
CA VAL A 164 3.75 25.34 -6.55
C VAL A 164 4.05 26.81 -6.20
N PRO A 165 3.78 27.79 -7.07
CA PRO A 165 4.01 29.19 -6.75
C PRO A 165 3.07 29.64 -5.64
N SER A 166 3.64 30.02 -4.51
CA SER A 166 2.95 30.80 -3.48
C SER A 166 2.89 32.26 -3.92
N THR A 167 1.82 32.65 -4.61
CA THR A 167 1.48 34.08 -4.78
C THR A 167 0.70 34.55 -3.57
N GLY A 168 1.40 35.25 -2.68
CA GLY A 168 0.77 36.06 -1.65
C GLY A 168 0.42 37.43 -2.22
N GLU A 169 -0.85 37.80 -2.22
CA GLU A 169 -1.26 39.20 -2.10
C GLU A 169 -2.38 39.33 -1.07
N ARG A 170 -2.06 40.12 -0.05
CA ARG A 170 -2.87 40.48 1.10
C ARG A 170 -3.70 41.70 0.72
N SER A 171 -5.02 41.64 0.83
CA SER A 171 -5.78 42.82 1.24
C SER A 171 -7.10 42.47 1.92
N SER A 172 -7.40 43.29 2.91
CA SER A 172 -8.34 43.21 4.02
C SER A 172 -9.82 43.34 3.65
N GLY A 173 -10.69 42.59 4.34
CA GLY A 173 -12.13 42.77 4.34
C GLY A 173 -12.80 41.85 5.37
N MET A 174 -13.52 42.42 6.32
CA MET A 174 -14.02 41.81 7.57
C MET A 174 -15.14 40.77 7.39
N SER A 175 -15.15 39.74 8.24
CA SER A 175 -16.24 39.40 9.19
C SER A 175 -16.39 37.88 9.40
N SER A 176 -16.27 37.45 10.66
CA SER A 176 -16.49 36.08 11.15
C SER A 176 -17.95 35.62 10.97
N PRO A 177 -18.19 34.30 10.92
CA PRO A 177 -18.83 33.66 12.08
C PRO A 177 -18.33 32.24 12.42
N SER A 178 -18.12 32.05 13.73
CA SER A 178 -18.24 30.84 14.57
C SER A 178 -17.74 29.48 14.06
N GLU A 179 -16.60 29.06 14.59
CA GLU A 179 -16.25 27.64 14.77
C GLU A 179 -16.85 27.11 16.07
N GLU A 180 -17.93 26.34 15.98
CA GLU A 180 -18.36 25.41 17.02
C GLU A 180 -18.86 24.15 16.31
N GLY A 181 -18.13 23.03 16.36
CA GLY A 181 -18.62 21.84 15.67
C GLY A 181 -17.88 20.51 15.74
N TRP A 182 -16.67 20.37 16.31
CA TRP A 182 -15.96 19.07 16.24
C TRP A 182 -15.20 18.59 17.51
N GLU A 183 -15.43 19.15 18.69
CA GLU A 183 -14.68 18.75 19.92
C GLU A 183 -15.45 17.88 20.93
N GLN A 184 -16.47 17.10 20.56
CA GLN A 184 -17.27 16.33 21.54
C GLN A 184 -17.31 14.79 21.34
N VAL A 185 -16.45 14.18 20.52
CA VAL A 185 -16.46 12.71 20.30
C VAL A 185 -15.15 12.03 20.72
N ALA A 186 -14.56 12.44 21.85
CA ALA A 186 -13.40 11.73 22.41
C ALA A 186 -13.46 11.42 23.91
N ASN A 187 -14.50 11.86 24.64
CA ASN A 187 -14.49 11.74 26.10
C ASN A 187 -15.75 11.09 26.68
N ASN A 188 -16.00 9.82 26.34
CA ASN A 188 -16.95 9.02 27.11
C ASN A 188 -16.60 7.52 27.11
N LYS A 189 -15.47 7.16 27.73
CA LYS A 189 -15.16 5.74 27.99
C LYS A 189 -14.69 5.41 29.41
N ASN A 190 -14.78 6.33 30.35
CA ASN A 190 -14.35 6.08 31.73
C ASN A 190 -15.35 6.60 32.76
N ARG A 191 -16.52 5.97 32.89
CA ARG A 191 -17.40 6.24 34.04
C ARG A 191 -18.53 5.23 34.31
N LYS A 192 -18.29 3.93 34.26
CA LYS A 192 -19.17 2.95 34.93
C LYS A 192 -18.39 1.80 35.55
N ASN A 193 -17.71 2.08 36.66
CA ASN A 193 -17.45 1.08 37.68
C ASN A 193 -17.43 1.77 39.05
N GLY A 194 -18.41 1.45 39.89
CA GLY A 194 -18.42 1.83 41.30
C GLY A 194 -19.71 2.46 41.81
N LYS A 195 -20.67 1.62 42.21
CA LYS A 195 -21.38 1.62 43.52
C LYS A 195 -22.83 1.14 43.39
N LYS A 196 -23.09 -0.08 43.86
CA LYS A 196 -24.19 -0.31 44.80
C LYS A 196 -23.80 -1.45 45.75
N LYS A 197 -23.51 -1.10 47.00
CA LYS A 197 -23.36 -2.00 48.16
C LYS A 197 -24.72 -2.14 48.87
N ARG A 198 -24.84 -3.24 49.62
CA ARG A 198 -25.82 -3.65 50.67
C ARG A 198 -27.13 -4.28 50.16
N ALA A 199 -27.65 -5.38 50.74
CA ALA A 199 -27.44 -5.95 52.07
C ALA A 199 -27.63 -7.49 52.16
N THR A 200 -26.91 -8.03 53.15
CA THR A 200 -26.98 -9.27 53.93
C THR A 200 -28.30 -10.08 53.96
N ARG A 201 -28.19 -11.41 53.89
CA ARG A 201 -28.84 -12.31 54.86
C ARG A 201 -28.02 -13.60 55.07
N GLU A 202 -27.65 -13.75 56.33
CA GLU A 202 -27.02 -14.85 57.04
C GLU A 202 -27.89 -16.11 57.06
N LYS A 203 -27.27 -17.29 56.86
CA LYS A 203 -27.68 -18.54 57.51
C LYS A 203 -26.43 -19.31 57.90
N ALA A 204 -26.27 -19.47 59.20
CA ALA A 204 -25.27 -20.28 59.86
C ALA A 204 -25.63 -21.77 59.77
N ASP A 205 -24.59 -22.60 59.59
CA ASP A 205 -24.56 -24.00 59.99
C ASP A 205 -24.54 -24.11 61.52
N LYS A 206 -25.60 -24.66 62.12
CA LYS A 206 -25.56 -25.80 63.06
C LYS A 206 -26.97 -26.20 63.51
#